data_AF-A0A2M8AJK4-F1
#
_entry.id   AF-A0A2M8AJK4-F1
#
_cell.length_a   1.000
_cell.length_b   1.000
_cell.length_c   1.000
_cell.angle_alpha   90.00
_cell.angle_beta   90.00
_cell.angle_gamma   90.00
#
_symmetry.space_group_name_H-M   'P 1'
#
loop_
_entity.id
_entity.type
_entity.pdbx_description
1 polymer ?
#
loop_
_entity_poly.entity_id
_entity_poly.type
_entity_poly.pdbx_seq_one_letter_code
_entity_poly.pdbx_strand_id
1 'polypeptide(L)'
;MKLLSFVNWITDSSRRDLTFNAISMDLSGEVYDYFNGIDDLKNGRAKFVGSADKRITEDYLRILRYFRFQGRVANPSWDMDTLKSIKNNINGLEKISGERIWMELSKILSGNHVKEILSYMDKTNSLKLINIPSNNIDKVERVKKYTNDEIVILAELLNNKSEAETLNNRYKLSANERDRLFFLMENKNNKLDKNSALELIINKKVNQKLITDLLILQDNIELANTIKNKKISAFPVSGQDLAQAGINPGPEMGKLLQKLKSQWINSDFVASKEELLSGV
;
A
#
# COMPACT_ATOMS: atom_id res chain seq x y z
N MET A 1 17.67 -5.79 -35.28
CA MET A 1 16.25 -6.20 -35.22
C MET A 1 16.21 -7.67 -34.85
N LYS A 2 15.94 -8.04 -33.59
CA LYS A 2 15.79 -9.45 -33.20
C LYS A 2 14.44 -9.93 -33.74
N LEU A 3 14.48 -10.76 -34.78
CA LEU A 3 13.31 -11.48 -35.29
C LEU A 3 12.67 -12.25 -34.12
N LEU A 4 11.41 -11.94 -33.81
CA LEU A 4 10.57 -12.80 -32.99
C LEU A 4 10.38 -14.10 -33.77
N SER A 5 11.12 -15.16 -33.41
CA SER A 5 10.89 -16.46 -33.99
C SER A 5 9.58 -17.03 -33.44
N PHE A 6 8.63 -17.34 -34.32
CA PHE A 6 7.46 -18.13 -33.97
C PHE A 6 7.94 -19.56 -33.68
N VAL A 7 7.92 -19.94 -32.41
CA VAL A 7 8.31 -21.27 -31.94
C VAL A 7 7.10 -21.97 -31.31
N ASN A 8 7.12 -23.30 -31.36
CA ASN A 8 6.13 -24.19 -30.74
C ASN A 8 5.83 -23.79 -29.27
N TRP A 9 4.58 -24.01 -28.83
CA TRP A 9 4.04 -23.73 -27.51
C TRP A 9 4.96 -24.11 -26.35
N ILE A 10 5.63 -25.26 -26.43
CA ILE A 10 6.57 -25.72 -25.40
C ILE A 10 7.72 -24.72 -25.21
N THR A 11 8.27 -24.18 -26.31
CA THR A 11 9.36 -23.22 -26.28
C THR A 11 8.90 -21.87 -25.71
N ASP A 12 7.67 -21.44 -26.00
CA ASP A 12 7.09 -20.25 -25.36
C ASP A 12 6.95 -20.45 -23.85
N SER A 13 6.33 -21.56 -23.44
CA SER A 13 6.17 -21.91 -22.03
C SER A 13 7.52 -21.99 -21.30
N SER A 14 8.57 -22.49 -21.95
CA SER A 14 9.92 -22.57 -21.37
C SER A 14 10.54 -21.20 -21.02
N ARG A 15 10.08 -20.12 -21.69
CA ARG A 15 10.57 -18.74 -21.49
C ARG A 15 9.81 -18.00 -20.39
N ARG A 16 8.75 -18.57 -19.82
CA ARG A 16 7.92 -17.98 -18.74
C ARG A 16 8.51 -18.26 -17.39
N ASP A 17 8.41 -17.30 -16.47
CA ASP A 17 9.20 -17.30 -15.22
C ASP A 17 8.91 -18.50 -14.34
N LEU A 18 7.65 -18.71 -13.96
CA LEU A 18 7.22 -19.72 -13.00
C LEU A 18 6.43 -20.85 -13.68
N THR A 19 6.52 -22.06 -13.12
CA THR A 19 5.90 -23.30 -13.65
C THR A 19 4.41 -23.14 -13.85
N PHE A 20 3.68 -22.65 -12.85
CA PHE A 20 2.24 -22.43 -12.99
C PHE A 20 1.87 -21.28 -13.94
N ASN A 21 2.75 -20.30 -14.16
CA ASN A 21 2.53 -19.25 -15.17
C ASN A 21 2.77 -19.78 -16.60
N ALA A 22 3.35 -20.97 -16.73
CA ALA A 22 3.68 -21.64 -17.99
C ALA A 22 2.65 -22.68 -18.44
N ILE A 23 1.56 -22.84 -17.67
CA ILE A 23 0.39 -23.64 -18.04
C ILE A 23 -0.39 -22.88 -19.12
N SER A 24 -0.83 -23.61 -20.15
CA SER A 24 -1.70 -23.10 -21.21
C SER A 24 -3.03 -23.85 -21.20
N MET A 25 -4.09 -23.22 -21.68
CA MET A 25 -5.40 -23.84 -21.86
C MET A 25 -5.94 -23.42 -23.23
N ASP A 26 -6.51 -24.36 -23.99
CA ASP A 26 -7.17 -24.04 -25.25
C ASP A 26 -8.62 -23.56 -25.03
N LEU A 27 -9.33 -23.24 -26.12
CA LEU A 27 -10.73 -22.81 -26.06
C LEU A 27 -11.71 -23.93 -25.69
N SER A 28 -11.29 -25.19 -25.79
CA SER A 28 -12.10 -26.35 -25.39
C SER A 28 -11.98 -26.63 -23.88
N GLY A 29 -11.01 -26.02 -23.22
CA GLY A 29 -10.70 -26.24 -21.80
C GLY A 29 -9.62 -27.29 -21.57
N GLU A 30 -8.97 -27.79 -22.62
CA GLU A 30 -7.83 -28.71 -22.50
C GLU A 30 -6.62 -27.98 -21.93
N VAL A 31 -6.01 -28.55 -20.90
CA VAL A 31 -4.88 -27.96 -20.16
C VAL A 31 -3.56 -28.60 -20.57
N TYR A 32 -2.61 -27.76 -20.95
CA TYR A 32 -1.24 -28.16 -21.30
C TYR A 32 -0.27 -27.68 -20.22
N ASP A 33 0.26 -28.62 -19.45
CA ASP A 33 1.26 -28.38 -18.41
C ASP A 33 2.56 -29.13 -18.72
N TYR A 34 3.54 -28.41 -19.28
CA TYR A 34 4.83 -28.99 -19.67
C TYR A 34 5.88 -28.99 -18.56
N PHE A 35 5.60 -28.31 -17.42
CA PHE A 35 6.59 -28.02 -16.39
C PHE A 35 6.09 -28.28 -14.97
N ASN A 36 5.04 -29.09 -14.83
CA ASN A 36 4.46 -29.51 -13.55
C ASN A 36 3.90 -28.36 -12.71
N GLY A 37 3.40 -27.30 -13.37
CA GLY A 37 2.84 -26.13 -12.72
C GLY A 37 1.58 -26.42 -11.91
N ILE A 38 0.74 -27.37 -12.34
CA ILE A 38 -0.49 -27.74 -11.62
C ILE A 38 -0.14 -28.32 -10.25
N ASP A 39 0.82 -29.24 -10.20
CA ASP A 39 1.24 -29.88 -8.96
C ASP A 39 2.01 -28.91 -8.06
N ASP A 40 2.84 -28.03 -8.62
CA ASP A 40 3.47 -26.96 -7.86
C ASP A 40 2.43 -26.04 -7.20
N LEU A 41 1.38 -25.65 -7.95
CA LEU A 41 0.29 -24.82 -7.43
C LEU A 41 -0.51 -25.55 -6.34
N LYS A 42 -0.86 -26.83 -6.55
CA LYS A 42 -1.56 -27.66 -5.54
C LYS A 42 -0.77 -27.77 -4.24
N ASN A 43 0.56 -27.83 -4.34
CA ASN A 43 1.45 -27.90 -3.19
C ASN A 43 1.86 -26.51 -2.65
N GLY A 44 1.29 -25.43 -3.17
CA GLY A 44 1.55 -24.07 -2.70
C GLY A 44 2.99 -23.59 -2.93
N ARG A 45 3.64 -24.05 -4.00
CA ARG A 45 5.02 -23.69 -4.34
C ARG A 45 5.06 -22.86 -5.62
N ALA A 46 5.66 -21.68 -5.55
CA ALA A 46 6.20 -21.04 -6.75
C ALA A 46 7.54 -21.70 -7.11
N LYS A 47 7.70 -22.11 -8.37
CA LYS A 47 8.95 -22.70 -8.86
C LYS A 47 9.30 -22.10 -10.21
N PHE A 48 10.58 -21.86 -10.47
CA PHE A 48 11.03 -21.38 -11.77
C PHE A 48 10.94 -22.48 -12.82
N VAL A 49 10.59 -22.13 -14.06
CA VAL A 49 10.74 -23.07 -15.18
C VAL A 49 12.24 -23.23 -15.48
N GLY A 50 12.75 -24.46 -15.31
CA GLY A 50 14.17 -24.77 -15.44
C GLY A 50 15.01 -24.30 -14.24
N SER A 51 16.23 -23.82 -14.49
CA SER A 51 17.16 -23.37 -13.43
C SER A 51 16.81 -21.98 -12.92
N ALA A 52 16.54 -21.87 -11.60
CA ALA A 52 16.26 -20.60 -10.94
C ALA A 52 17.34 -19.53 -11.19
N ASP A 53 18.63 -19.88 -11.07
CA ASP A 53 19.75 -18.97 -11.34
C ASP A 53 19.72 -18.42 -12.77
N LYS A 54 19.50 -19.28 -13.77
CA LYS A 54 19.37 -18.83 -15.16
C LYS A 54 18.19 -17.88 -15.34
N ARG A 55 17.04 -18.19 -14.73
CA ARG A 55 15.86 -17.34 -14.85
C ARG A 55 16.05 -16.00 -14.16
N ILE A 56 16.67 -15.97 -12.98
CA ILE A 56 16.91 -14.74 -12.23
C ILE A 56 17.92 -13.85 -12.98
N THR A 57 18.99 -14.42 -13.55
CA THR A 57 20.01 -13.65 -14.28
C THR A 57 19.51 -13.06 -15.61
N GLU A 58 18.50 -13.66 -16.24
CA GLU A 58 17.79 -13.09 -17.40
C GLU A 58 17.02 -11.79 -17.06
N ASP A 59 16.40 -11.72 -15.88
CA ASP A 59 15.74 -10.52 -15.36
C ASP A 59 15.64 -10.60 -13.82
N TYR A 60 16.47 -9.83 -13.12
CA TYR A 60 16.54 -9.87 -11.65
C TYR A 60 15.22 -9.48 -10.97
N LEU A 61 14.31 -8.78 -11.67
CA LEU A 61 12.97 -8.49 -11.13
C LEU A 61 12.17 -9.77 -10.83
N ARG A 62 12.55 -10.91 -11.42
CA ARG A 62 11.97 -12.22 -11.13
C ARG A 62 12.10 -12.66 -9.68
N ILE A 63 13.07 -12.11 -8.94
CA ILE A 63 13.17 -12.32 -7.48
C ILE A 63 11.91 -11.78 -6.78
N LEU A 64 11.53 -10.53 -7.05
CA LEU A 64 10.36 -9.92 -6.44
C LEU A 64 9.06 -10.56 -6.97
N ARG A 65 9.04 -10.93 -8.25
CA ARG A 65 7.90 -11.66 -8.82
C ARG A 65 7.69 -13.00 -8.13
N TYR A 66 8.75 -13.75 -7.83
CA TYR A 66 8.67 -14.99 -7.06
C TYR A 66 7.97 -14.74 -5.71
N PHE A 67 8.43 -13.76 -4.92
CA PHE A 67 7.80 -13.43 -3.64
C PHE A 67 6.33 -13.00 -3.79
N ARG A 68 6.02 -12.16 -4.78
CA ARG A 68 4.64 -11.75 -5.08
C ARG A 68 3.74 -12.94 -5.36
N PHE A 69 4.24 -13.86 -6.20
CA PHE A 69 3.48 -15.01 -6.64
C PHE A 69 3.36 -16.09 -5.57
N GLN A 70 4.40 -16.28 -4.76
CA GLN A 70 4.35 -17.12 -3.57
C GLN A 70 3.27 -16.62 -2.60
N GLY A 71 3.14 -15.30 -2.41
CA GLY A 71 2.08 -14.71 -1.58
C GLY A 71 0.67 -14.82 -2.16
N ARG A 72 0.49 -15.37 -3.37
CA ARG A 72 -0.84 -15.60 -3.97
C ARG A 72 -1.32 -17.04 -3.84
N VAL A 73 -0.44 -17.98 -3.50
CA VAL A 73 -0.85 -19.37 -3.28
C VAL A 73 -1.56 -19.49 -1.93
N ALA A 74 -2.51 -20.43 -1.81
CA ALA A 74 -3.36 -20.52 -0.62
C ALA A 74 -2.59 -20.93 0.65
N ASN A 75 -1.63 -21.85 0.51
CA ASN A 75 -0.79 -22.35 1.60
C ASN A 75 0.68 -22.33 1.15
N PRO A 76 1.40 -21.20 1.30
CA PRO A 76 2.79 -21.07 0.87
C PRO A 76 3.70 -22.15 1.46
N SER A 77 4.37 -22.90 0.59
CA SER A 77 5.47 -23.79 0.93
C SER A 77 6.75 -23.31 0.24
N TRP A 78 7.85 -23.29 0.96
CA TRP A 78 9.10 -22.66 0.51
C TRP A 78 10.12 -23.69 0.05
N ASP A 79 10.56 -23.56 -1.19
CA ASP A 79 11.66 -24.34 -1.75
C ASP A 79 13.02 -23.71 -1.38
N MET A 80 13.80 -24.42 -0.58
CA MET A 80 15.09 -23.93 -0.07
C MET A 80 16.13 -23.75 -1.19
N ASP A 81 16.07 -24.55 -2.25
CA ASP A 81 16.98 -24.41 -3.40
C ASP A 81 16.67 -23.12 -4.17
N THR A 82 15.39 -22.83 -4.43
CA THR A 82 14.98 -21.56 -5.03
C THR A 82 15.39 -20.36 -4.17
N LEU A 83 15.21 -20.42 -2.84
CA LEU A 83 15.65 -19.36 -1.93
C LEU A 83 17.17 -19.17 -1.94
N LYS A 84 17.94 -20.25 -2.07
CA LYS A 84 19.41 -20.20 -2.22
C LYS A 84 19.81 -19.51 -3.51
N SER A 85 19.19 -19.86 -4.65
CA SER A 85 19.43 -19.17 -5.93
C SER A 85 19.06 -17.69 -5.86
N ILE A 86 17.95 -17.32 -5.20
CA ILE A 86 17.59 -15.92 -4.94
C ILE A 86 18.68 -15.20 -4.16
N LYS A 87 19.12 -15.78 -3.04
CA LYS A 87 20.16 -15.19 -2.18
C LYS A 87 21.49 -15.00 -2.93
N ASN A 88 21.87 -15.95 -3.78
CA ASN A 88 23.10 -15.86 -4.58
C ASN A 88 23.07 -14.75 -5.64
N ASN A 89 21.88 -14.39 -6.14
CA ASN A 89 21.71 -13.44 -7.23
C ASN A 89 21.12 -12.09 -6.78
N ILE A 90 20.93 -11.89 -5.47
CA ILE A 90 20.14 -10.77 -4.95
C ILE A 90 20.67 -9.40 -5.37
N ASN A 91 22.01 -9.24 -5.39
CA ASN A 91 22.68 -8.00 -5.78
C ASN A 91 22.32 -7.51 -7.20
N GLY A 92 21.81 -8.40 -8.07
CA GLY A 92 21.31 -8.01 -9.37
C GLY A 92 20.11 -7.05 -9.33
N LEU A 93 19.36 -6.99 -8.21
CA LEU A 93 18.27 -6.01 -8.03
C LEU A 93 18.76 -4.56 -8.06
N GLU A 94 20.04 -4.29 -7.77
CA GLU A 94 20.62 -2.95 -7.90
C GLU A 94 20.54 -2.42 -9.34
N LYS A 95 20.55 -3.33 -10.33
CA LYS A 95 20.45 -3.00 -11.76
C LYS A 95 19.02 -2.73 -12.21
N ILE A 96 18.02 -3.01 -11.37
CA ILE A 96 16.61 -2.81 -11.70
C ILE A 96 16.20 -1.37 -11.33
N SER A 97 15.40 -0.75 -12.20
CA SER A 97 14.84 0.58 -11.93
C SER A 97 13.94 0.55 -10.69
N GLY A 98 13.94 1.65 -9.93
CA GLY A 98 13.16 1.73 -8.69
C GLY A 98 11.66 1.61 -8.91
N GLU A 99 11.16 2.13 -10.02
CA GLU A 99 9.76 2.05 -10.42
C GLU A 99 9.34 0.58 -10.64
N ARG A 100 10.21 -0.23 -11.25
CA ARG A 100 9.93 -1.66 -11.49
C ARG A 100 9.96 -2.45 -10.18
N ILE A 101 10.87 -2.11 -9.28
CA ILE A 101 10.89 -2.66 -7.91
C ILE A 101 9.58 -2.30 -7.20
N TRP A 102 9.18 -1.03 -7.22
CA TRP A 102 7.95 -0.56 -6.59
C TRP A 102 6.70 -1.25 -7.13
N MET A 103 6.59 -1.42 -8.45
CA MET A 103 5.46 -2.13 -9.08
C MET A 103 5.27 -3.57 -8.58
N GLU A 104 6.36 -4.26 -8.19
CA GLU A 104 6.28 -5.60 -7.61
C GLU A 104 6.08 -5.54 -6.10
N LEU A 105 6.78 -4.64 -5.41
CA LEU A 105 6.66 -4.46 -3.96
C LEU A 105 5.24 -4.03 -3.55
N SER A 106 4.62 -3.07 -4.24
CA SER A 106 3.25 -2.63 -3.96
C SER A 106 2.25 -3.78 -4.04
N LYS A 107 2.43 -4.70 -5.00
CA LYS A 107 1.61 -5.92 -5.14
C LYS A 107 1.90 -6.96 -4.07
N ILE A 108 3.12 -7.01 -3.53
CA ILE A 108 3.45 -7.84 -2.37
C ILE A 108 2.73 -7.28 -1.14
N LEU A 109 2.85 -5.98 -0.88
CA LEU A 109 2.28 -5.33 0.31
C LEU A 109 0.74 -5.36 0.33
N SER A 110 0.11 -5.25 -0.83
CA SER A 110 -1.35 -5.39 -0.97
C SER A 110 -1.84 -6.85 -1.04
N GLY A 111 -0.94 -7.82 -1.22
CA GLY A 111 -1.23 -9.24 -1.40
C GLY A 111 -1.56 -10.01 -0.11
N ASN A 112 -1.58 -11.35 -0.20
CA ASN A 112 -1.81 -12.21 0.96
C ASN A 112 -0.46 -12.61 1.60
N HIS A 113 -0.52 -13.20 2.80
CA HIS A 113 0.64 -13.73 3.52
C HIS A 113 1.79 -12.72 3.71
N VAL A 114 1.50 -11.42 3.75
CA VAL A 114 2.50 -10.34 3.66
C VAL A 114 3.61 -10.49 4.71
N LYS A 115 3.26 -10.76 5.97
CA LYS A 115 4.25 -10.98 7.03
C LYS A 115 5.21 -12.11 6.69
N GLU A 116 4.68 -13.27 6.31
CA GLU A 116 5.49 -14.44 5.95
C GLU A 116 6.39 -14.15 4.74
N ILE A 117 5.84 -13.53 3.69
CA ILE A 117 6.61 -13.14 2.51
C ILE A 117 7.76 -12.19 2.89
N LEU A 118 7.48 -11.15 3.68
CA LEU A 118 8.50 -10.21 4.14
C LEU A 118 9.56 -10.91 5.00
N SER A 119 9.19 -11.86 5.86
CA SER A 119 10.15 -12.65 6.63
C SER A 119 11.10 -13.47 5.74
N TYR A 120 10.61 -14.05 4.64
CA TYR A 120 11.47 -14.76 3.69
C TYR A 120 12.29 -13.82 2.79
N MET A 121 11.75 -12.64 2.46
CA MET A 121 12.53 -11.58 1.83
C MET A 121 13.68 -11.12 2.74
N ASP A 122 13.48 -11.05 4.06
CA ASP A 122 14.54 -10.73 5.01
C ASP A 122 15.61 -11.82 5.07
N LYS A 123 15.22 -13.10 5.18
CA LYS A 123 16.13 -14.27 5.16
C LYS A 123 17.05 -14.34 3.93
N THR A 124 16.58 -13.78 2.80
CA THR A 124 17.33 -13.72 1.54
C THR A 124 18.11 -12.42 1.36
N ASN A 125 18.11 -11.53 2.35
CA ASN A 125 18.63 -10.15 2.31
C ASN A 125 17.95 -9.24 1.27
N SER A 126 16.80 -9.64 0.74
CA SER A 126 16.08 -8.87 -0.26
C SER A 126 15.63 -7.52 0.33
N LEU A 127 15.04 -7.51 1.53
CA LEU A 127 14.53 -6.28 2.17
C LEU A 127 15.62 -5.22 2.37
N LYS A 128 16.78 -5.64 2.88
CA LYS A 128 17.94 -4.76 3.07
C LYS A 128 18.37 -4.11 1.76
N LEU A 129 18.45 -4.89 0.67
CA LEU A 129 18.87 -4.37 -0.64
C LEU A 129 17.86 -3.39 -1.24
N ILE A 130 16.58 -3.58 -0.94
CA ILE A 130 15.49 -2.71 -1.37
C ILE A 130 15.12 -1.67 -0.29
N ASN A 131 16.01 -1.39 0.67
CA ASN A 131 15.83 -0.35 1.69
C ASN A 131 14.48 -0.43 2.46
N ILE A 132 13.98 -1.64 2.72
CA ILE A 132 12.82 -1.86 3.58
C ILE A 132 13.33 -2.37 4.94
N PRO A 133 13.01 -1.71 6.05
CA PRO A 133 13.42 -2.16 7.37
C PRO A 133 12.61 -3.41 7.79
N SER A 134 13.26 -4.35 8.47
CA SER A 134 12.65 -5.62 8.90
C SER A 134 12.08 -5.60 10.32
N ASN A 135 12.36 -4.56 11.11
CA ASN A 135 12.02 -4.48 12.52
C ASN A 135 10.51 -4.38 12.82
N ASN A 136 9.69 -4.01 11.84
CA ASN A 136 8.24 -3.86 12.01
C ASN A 136 7.43 -4.93 11.25
N ILE A 137 8.06 -5.98 10.70
CA ILE A 137 7.35 -7.04 9.95
C ILE A 137 6.24 -7.67 10.79
N ASP A 138 6.48 -7.92 12.07
CA ASP A 138 5.49 -8.55 12.96
C ASP A 138 4.24 -7.69 13.19
N LYS A 139 4.33 -6.38 13.02
CA LYS A 139 3.21 -5.45 13.22
C LYS A 139 2.31 -5.34 11.99
N VAL A 140 2.78 -5.76 10.81
CA VAL A 140 2.03 -5.67 9.55
C VAL A 140 0.68 -6.39 9.63
N GLU A 141 0.61 -7.54 10.32
CA GLU A 141 -0.64 -8.31 10.47
C GLU A 141 -1.74 -7.50 11.17
N ARG A 142 -1.38 -6.61 12.09
CA ARG A 142 -2.34 -5.74 12.78
C ARG A 142 -3.08 -4.84 11.78
N VAL A 143 -2.34 -4.20 10.88
CA VAL A 143 -2.89 -3.27 9.88
C VAL A 143 -3.61 -4.02 8.76
N LYS A 144 -3.06 -5.17 8.32
CA LYS A 144 -3.64 -6.01 7.26
C LYS A 144 -5.05 -6.52 7.56
N LYS A 145 -5.45 -6.60 8.84
CA LYS A 145 -6.82 -6.93 9.24
C LYS A 145 -7.86 -5.92 8.75
N TYR A 146 -7.44 -4.68 8.52
CA TYR A 146 -8.35 -3.56 8.23
C TYR A 146 -8.14 -2.95 6.84
N THR A 147 -6.98 -3.16 6.22
CA THR A 147 -6.67 -2.60 4.90
C THR A 147 -5.66 -3.45 4.12
N ASN A 148 -5.80 -3.43 2.79
CA ASN A 148 -4.82 -3.97 1.84
C ASN A 148 -4.05 -2.86 1.11
N ASP A 149 -4.17 -1.62 1.57
CA ASP A 149 -3.54 -0.47 0.93
C ASP A 149 -2.02 -0.48 1.13
N GLU A 150 -1.28 -0.62 0.04
CA GLU A 150 0.17 -0.78 0.03
C GLU A 150 0.91 0.39 0.69
N ILE A 151 0.37 1.61 0.63
CA ILE A 151 1.00 2.79 1.23
C ILE A 151 0.84 2.76 2.75
N VAL A 152 -0.30 2.29 3.25
CA VAL A 152 -0.53 2.11 4.69
C VAL A 152 0.35 1.00 5.24
N ILE A 153 0.45 -0.13 4.53
CA ILE A 153 1.33 -1.23 4.91
C ILE A 153 2.80 -0.80 4.87
N LEU A 154 3.21 -0.04 3.86
CA LEU A 154 4.55 0.53 3.79
C LEU A 154 4.82 1.47 4.98
N ALA A 155 3.87 2.34 5.33
CA ALA A 155 4.02 3.25 6.47
C ALA A 155 4.16 2.52 7.83
N GLU A 156 3.52 1.36 8.00
CA GLU A 156 3.69 0.50 9.19
C GLU A 156 5.11 -0.08 9.26
N LEU A 157 5.70 -0.42 8.11
CA LEU A 157 7.07 -0.95 8.05
C LEU A 157 8.12 0.11 8.41
N LEU A 158 7.95 1.33 7.91
CA LEU A 158 8.93 2.41 8.09
C LEU A 158 8.92 2.97 9.51
N ASN A 159 10.08 3.43 9.98
CA ASN A 159 10.24 3.99 11.32
C ASN A 159 9.95 5.48 11.35
N ASN A 160 10.39 6.24 10.35
CA ASN A 160 10.32 7.70 10.34
C ASN A 160 10.20 8.26 8.91
N LYS A 161 9.92 9.57 8.80
CA LYS A 161 9.76 10.26 7.52
C LYS A 161 11.02 10.22 6.65
N SER A 162 12.22 10.25 7.24
CA SER A 162 13.48 10.24 6.49
C SER A 162 13.69 8.93 5.72
N GLU A 163 13.27 7.79 6.29
CA GLU A 163 13.25 6.52 5.57
C GLU A 163 12.27 6.56 4.37
N ALA A 164 11.10 7.18 4.53
CA ALA A 164 10.13 7.35 3.45
C ALA A 164 10.65 8.25 2.33
N GLU A 165 11.37 9.32 2.65
CA GLU A 165 12.02 10.20 1.68
C GLU A 165 13.11 9.47 0.89
N THR A 166 13.94 8.68 1.58
CA THR A 166 14.97 7.83 0.97
C THR A 166 14.35 6.82 -0.01
N LEU A 167 13.25 6.19 0.40
CA LEU A 167 12.49 5.27 -0.44
C LEU A 167 11.90 5.93 -1.67
N ASN A 168 11.25 7.08 -1.49
CA ASN A 168 10.70 7.83 -2.62
C ASN A 168 11.79 8.24 -3.62
N ASN A 169 12.97 8.64 -3.13
CA ASN A 169 14.10 8.98 -4.00
C ASN A 169 14.56 7.79 -4.85
N ARG A 170 14.51 6.57 -4.30
CA ARG A 170 14.85 5.33 -5.02
C ARG A 170 13.74 4.89 -5.96
N TYR A 171 12.48 4.91 -5.52
CA TYR A 171 11.35 4.28 -6.21
C TYR A 171 10.54 5.18 -7.11
N LYS A 172 10.70 6.50 -6.99
CA LYS A 172 9.96 7.49 -7.78
C LYS A 172 8.45 7.24 -7.69
N LEU A 173 7.93 7.21 -6.46
CA LEU A 173 6.50 7.07 -6.21
C LEU A 173 5.74 8.16 -6.97
N SER A 174 4.52 7.85 -7.40
CA SER A 174 3.64 8.89 -7.96
C SER A 174 3.40 9.98 -6.92
N ALA A 175 3.05 11.20 -7.36
CA ALA A 175 2.78 12.31 -6.45
C ALA A 175 1.74 11.95 -5.38
N ASN A 176 0.67 11.25 -5.78
CA ASN A 176 -0.36 10.78 -4.87
C ASN A 176 0.18 9.77 -3.84
N GLU A 177 0.96 8.76 -4.25
CA GLU A 177 1.56 7.79 -3.33
C GLU A 177 2.53 8.45 -2.35
N ARG A 178 3.40 9.32 -2.85
CA ARG A 178 4.40 10.07 -2.07
C ARG A 178 3.71 10.93 -1.01
N ASP A 179 2.75 11.75 -1.42
CA ASP A 179 2.11 12.71 -0.52
C ASP A 179 1.28 12.00 0.56
N ARG A 180 0.63 10.87 0.21
CA ARG A 180 -0.03 9.99 1.19
C ARG A 180 0.98 9.39 2.16
N LEU A 181 2.07 8.80 1.67
CA LEU A 181 3.09 8.19 2.54
C LEU A 181 3.67 9.21 3.51
N PHE A 182 4.03 10.41 3.02
CA PHE A 182 4.61 11.46 3.86
C PHE A 182 3.62 11.95 4.91
N PHE A 183 2.35 12.18 4.54
CA PHE A 183 1.32 12.54 5.50
C PHE A 183 1.17 11.48 6.62
N LEU A 184 1.14 10.19 6.25
CA LEU A 184 1.04 9.11 7.24
C LEU A 184 2.28 9.09 8.16
N MET A 185 3.48 9.21 7.59
CA MET A 185 4.72 9.16 8.38
C MET A 185 4.93 10.35 9.30
N GLU A 186 4.42 11.53 8.93
CA GLU A 186 4.42 12.72 9.79
C GLU A 186 3.46 12.59 10.97
N ASN A 187 2.33 11.90 10.78
CA ASN A 187 1.23 11.91 11.74
C ASN A 187 1.04 10.59 12.49
N LYS A 188 1.66 9.47 12.08
CA LYS A 188 1.41 8.14 12.65
C LYS A 188 1.66 8.03 14.16
N ASN A 189 2.52 8.88 14.72
CA ASN A 189 2.83 8.90 16.15
C ASN A 189 2.00 9.93 16.94
N ASN A 190 1.27 10.83 16.25
CA ASN A 190 0.46 11.88 16.85
C ASN A 190 -0.99 11.42 16.92
N LYS A 191 -1.35 10.69 17.99
CA LYS A 191 -2.70 10.10 18.13
C LYS A 191 -3.78 11.15 17.95
N LEU A 192 -4.68 10.89 17.01
CA LEU A 192 -5.85 11.72 16.77
C LEU A 192 -7.01 11.26 17.64
N ASP A 193 -7.73 12.25 18.17
CA ASP A 193 -9.08 12.09 18.69
C ASP A 193 -10.12 12.42 17.59
N LYS A 194 -11.40 12.30 17.93
CA LYS A 194 -12.50 12.59 17.02
C LYS A 194 -12.43 14.02 16.48
N ASN A 195 -12.20 15.00 17.34
CA ASN A 195 -12.24 16.42 16.98
C ASN A 195 -11.09 16.80 16.04
N SER A 196 -9.88 16.39 16.36
CA SER A 196 -8.68 16.61 15.55
C SER A 196 -8.74 15.89 14.19
N ALA A 197 -9.25 14.65 14.15
CA ALA A 197 -9.48 13.93 12.90
C ALA A 197 -10.47 14.69 11.99
N LEU A 198 -11.55 15.19 12.57
CA LEU A 198 -12.58 15.95 11.84
C LEU A 198 -12.08 17.33 11.40
N GLU A 199 -11.29 18.00 12.23
CA GLU A 199 -10.64 19.27 11.87
C GLU A 199 -9.76 19.11 10.63
N LEU A 200 -8.98 18.02 10.54
CA LEU A 200 -8.17 17.76 9.35
C LEU A 200 -9.03 17.57 8.10
N ILE A 201 -10.19 16.92 8.21
CA ILE A 201 -11.09 16.70 7.07
C ILE A 201 -11.77 18.01 6.64
N ILE A 202 -12.33 18.76 7.60
CA ILE A 202 -13.17 19.92 7.29
C ILE A 202 -12.35 21.18 7.01
N ASN A 203 -11.37 21.47 7.87
CA ASN A 203 -10.60 22.71 7.81
C ASN A 203 -9.39 22.58 6.90
N LYS A 204 -8.65 21.48 7.04
CA LYS A 204 -7.45 21.23 6.22
C LYS A 204 -7.78 20.52 4.91
N LYS A 205 -9.05 20.16 4.68
CA LYS A 205 -9.53 19.48 3.47
C LYS A 205 -8.78 18.19 3.17
N VAL A 206 -8.29 17.51 4.21
CA VAL A 206 -7.62 16.22 4.07
C VAL A 206 -8.65 15.18 3.68
N ASN A 207 -8.30 14.34 2.71
CA ASN A 207 -9.18 13.28 2.25
C ASN A 207 -9.59 12.35 3.42
N GLN A 208 -10.90 12.11 3.56
CA GLN A 208 -11.46 11.28 4.62
C GLN A 208 -10.85 9.87 4.66
N LYS A 209 -10.58 9.25 3.51
CA LYS A 209 -9.90 7.94 3.44
C LYS A 209 -8.49 8.02 4.05
N LEU A 210 -7.74 9.08 3.75
CA LEU A 210 -6.38 9.25 4.28
C LEU A 210 -6.38 9.39 5.81
N ILE A 211 -7.41 10.03 6.39
CA ILE A 211 -7.60 10.09 7.84
C ILE A 211 -7.96 8.72 8.41
N THR A 212 -8.83 7.95 7.74
CA THR A 212 -9.13 6.57 8.18
C THR A 212 -7.91 5.66 8.10
N ASP A 213 -7.08 5.80 7.06
CA ASP A 213 -5.82 5.07 6.90
C ASP A 213 -4.84 5.41 8.05
N LEU A 214 -4.73 6.69 8.42
CA LEU A 214 -3.93 7.15 9.55
C LEU A 214 -4.42 6.59 10.89
N LEU A 215 -5.74 6.61 11.12
CA LEU A 215 -6.34 6.07 12.35
C LEU A 215 -6.10 4.55 12.49
N ILE A 216 -6.08 3.81 11.38
CA ILE A 216 -5.70 2.39 11.39
C ILE A 216 -4.24 2.21 11.87
N LEU A 217 -3.30 3.01 11.35
CA LEU A 217 -1.89 2.96 11.79
C LEU A 217 -1.72 3.31 13.28
N GLN A 218 -2.53 4.24 13.76
CA GLN A 218 -2.58 4.66 15.17
C GLN A 218 -3.28 3.67 16.09
N ASP A 219 -3.77 2.54 15.56
CA ASP A 219 -4.54 1.51 16.29
C ASP A 219 -5.88 2.03 16.85
N ASN A 220 -6.43 3.08 16.24
CA ASN A 220 -7.70 3.67 16.63
C ASN A 220 -8.83 3.21 15.69
N ILE A 221 -9.09 1.90 15.70
CA ILE A 221 -9.99 1.23 14.75
C ILE A 221 -11.45 1.67 14.91
N GLU A 222 -11.90 1.90 16.14
CA GLU A 222 -13.25 2.38 16.42
C GLU A 222 -13.50 3.75 15.80
N LEU A 223 -12.56 4.69 15.98
CA LEU A 223 -12.66 6.00 15.35
C LEU A 223 -12.50 5.91 13.83
N ALA A 224 -11.62 5.05 13.32
CA ALA A 224 -11.49 4.82 11.88
C ALA A 224 -12.83 4.40 11.25
N ASN A 225 -13.54 3.46 11.87
CA ASN A 225 -14.86 3.02 11.42
C ASN A 225 -15.92 4.12 11.54
N THR A 226 -15.89 4.87 12.64
CA THR A 226 -16.80 6.02 12.85
C THR A 226 -16.62 7.05 11.76
N ILE A 227 -15.38 7.49 11.50
CA ILE A 227 -15.07 8.47 10.47
C ILE A 227 -15.41 7.91 9.09
N LYS A 228 -15.06 6.66 8.77
CA LYS A 228 -15.35 6.04 7.47
C LYS A 228 -16.84 6.05 7.11
N ASN A 229 -17.71 5.77 8.07
CA ASN A 229 -19.15 5.67 7.85
C ASN A 229 -19.88 7.01 7.99
N LYS A 230 -19.21 8.06 8.49
CA LYS A 230 -19.82 9.36 8.67
C LYS A 230 -19.89 10.11 7.34
N LYS A 231 -21.09 10.59 6.99
CA LYS A 231 -21.28 11.57 5.91
C LYS A 231 -20.88 12.94 6.45
N ILE A 232 -19.65 13.36 6.16
CA ILE A 232 -19.14 14.66 6.57
C ILE A 232 -19.60 15.69 5.53
N SER A 233 -20.58 16.51 5.89
CA SER A 233 -21.05 17.63 5.07
C SER A 233 -20.07 18.81 5.12
N ALA A 234 -20.22 19.77 4.23
CA ALA A 234 -19.47 21.02 4.33
C ALA A 234 -19.99 21.84 5.52
N PHE A 235 -19.10 22.56 6.21
CA PHE A 235 -19.49 23.49 7.26
C PHE A 235 -20.51 24.51 6.71
N PRO A 236 -21.70 24.66 7.32
CA PRO A 236 -22.82 25.34 6.69
C PRO A 236 -22.72 26.88 6.74
N VAL A 237 -21.80 27.46 7.52
CA VAL A 237 -21.64 28.92 7.68
C VAL A 237 -20.43 29.44 6.91
N SER A 238 -20.63 30.49 6.11
CA SER A 238 -19.59 31.19 5.36
C SER A 238 -19.29 32.57 5.96
N GLY A 239 -18.19 33.19 5.52
CA GLY A 239 -17.88 34.57 5.89
C GLY A 239 -18.92 35.58 5.37
N GLN A 240 -19.60 35.27 4.26
CA GLN A 240 -20.68 36.12 3.75
C GLN A 240 -21.91 36.09 4.66
N ASP A 241 -22.23 34.93 5.25
CA ASP A 241 -23.33 34.81 6.20
C ASP A 241 -23.07 35.68 7.44
N LEU A 242 -21.82 35.70 7.94
CA LEU A 242 -21.44 36.57 9.05
C LEU A 242 -21.45 38.06 8.67
N ALA A 243 -21.05 38.40 7.44
CA ALA A 243 -21.13 39.78 6.96
C ALA A 243 -22.60 40.27 6.88
N GLN A 244 -23.52 39.41 6.45
CA GLN A 244 -24.96 39.69 6.46
C GLN A 244 -25.53 39.83 7.88
N ALA A 245 -24.95 39.12 8.85
CA ALA A 245 -25.27 39.27 10.28
C ALA A 245 -24.61 40.53 10.92
N GLY A 246 -23.93 41.38 10.15
CA GLY A 246 -23.34 42.63 10.63
C GLY A 246 -21.91 42.53 11.14
N ILE A 247 -21.23 41.39 10.96
CA ILE A 247 -19.82 41.22 11.33
C ILE A 247 -18.91 41.73 10.20
N ASN A 248 -18.06 42.71 10.50
CA ASN A 248 -17.12 43.24 9.52
C ASN A 248 -16.04 42.20 9.12
N PRO A 249 -15.67 42.11 7.82
CA PRO A 249 -14.56 41.27 7.38
C PRO A 249 -13.25 41.62 8.09
N GLY A 250 -12.57 40.61 8.63
CA GLY A 250 -11.31 40.79 9.34
C GLY A 250 -10.92 39.60 10.22
N PRO A 251 -9.84 39.72 11.01
CA PRO A 251 -9.36 38.66 11.90
C PRO A 251 -10.41 38.15 12.89
N GLU A 252 -11.28 39.03 13.39
CA GLU A 252 -12.35 38.67 14.34
C GLU A 252 -13.43 37.79 13.69
N MET A 253 -13.79 38.04 12.43
CA MET A 253 -14.67 37.14 11.66
C MET A 253 -14.06 35.74 11.54
N GLY A 254 -12.75 35.66 11.29
CA GLY A 254 -12.03 34.39 11.23
C GLY A 254 -12.09 33.61 12.55
N LYS A 255 -11.90 34.28 13.69
CA LYS A 255 -12.04 33.68 15.03
C LYS A 255 -13.46 33.19 15.27
N LEU A 256 -14.46 33.98 14.89
CA LEU A 256 -15.86 33.61 15.05
C LEU A 256 -16.23 32.39 14.19
N LEU A 257 -15.78 32.33 12.93
CA LEU A 257 -15.96 31.14 12.09
C LEU A 257 -15.36 29.89 12.74
N GLN A 258 -14.19 29.99 13.38
CA GLN A 258 -13.59 28.85 14.09
C GLN A 258 -14.39 28.45 15.33
N LYS A 259 -14.94 29.41 16.07
CA LYS A 259 -15.83 29.13 17.21
C LYS A 259 -17.11 28.40 16.76
N LEU A 260 -17.77 28.89 15.71
CA LEU A 260 -18.96 28.26 15.15
C LEU A 260 -18.68 26.86 14.59
N LYS A 261 -17.52 26.67 13.95
CA LYS A 261 -17.06 25.34 13.52
C LYS A 261 -16.90 24.39 14.68
N SER A 262 -16.32 24.85 15.79
CA SER A 262 -16.15 24.04 16.99
C SER A 262 -17.50 23.64 17.58
N GLN A 263 -18.47 24.55 17.61
CA GLN A 263 -19.85 24.25 18.01
C GLN A 263 -20.51 23.23 17.08
N TRP A 264 -20.33 23.38 15.77
CA TRP A 264 -20.85 22.44 14.77
C TRP A 264 -20.23 21.05 14.91
N ILE A 265 -18.91 20.96 15.16
CA ILE A 265 -18.22 19.69 15.46
C ILE A 265 -18.79 19.07 16.75
N ASN A 266 -18.98 19.85 17.81
CA ASN A 266 -19.53 19.39 19.08
C ASN A 266 -21.00 18.95 18.98
N SER A 267 -21.76 19.52 18.03
CA SER A 267 -23.11 19.06 17.68
C SER A 267 -23.13 17.79 16.84
N ASP A 268 -21.97 17.14 16.64
CA ASP A 268 -21.84 15.98 15.78
C ASP A 268 -22.22 16.23 14.31
N PHE A 269 -22.08 17.48 13.85
CA PHE A 269 -22.43 18.00 12.53
C PHE A 269 -23.92 18.11 12.22
N VAL A 270 -24.78 18.01 13.23
CA VAL A 270 -26.22 18.17 13.01
C VAL A 270 -26.67 19.63 13.03
N ALA A 271 -25.89 20.53 13.65
CA ALA A 271 -26.33 21.92 13.79
C ALA A 271 -26.48 22.61 12.43
N SER A 272 -27.64 23.24 12.23
CA SER A 272 -27.96 23.96 11.00
C SER A 272 -27.25 25.32 10.93
N LYS A 273 -27.30 25.97 9.76
CA LYS A 273 -26.79 27.33 9.61
C LYS A 273 -27.49 28.28 10.59
N GLU A 274 -28.80 28.17 10.69
CA GLU A 274 -29.65 29.01 11.53
C GLU A 274 -29.31 28.82 13.01
N GLU A 275 -29.16 27.57 13.46
CA GLU A 275 -28.80 27.25 14.84
C GLU A 275 -27.43 27.82 15.21
N LEU A 276 -26.44 27.74 14.31
CA LEU A 276 -25.10 28.28 14.53
C LEU A 276 -25.07 29.81 14.55
N LEU A 277 -25.85 30.46 13.67
CA LEU A 277 -25.91 31.92 13.60
C LEU A 277 -26.78 32.53 14.71
N SER A 278 -27.65 31.77 15.36
CA SER A 278 -28.51 32.28 16.44
C SER A 278 -27.75 32.79 17.67
N GLY A 279 -26.48 32.38 17.84
CA GLY A 279 -25.61 32.79 18.93
C GLY A 279 -24.56 33.84 18.57
N VAL A 280 -24.72 34.51 17.42
CA VAL A 280 -23.78 35.50 16.86
C VAL A 280 -24.33 36.91 16.96
#